data_AF-A0A2P6QXX0-F1
#
_entry.id   AF-A0A2P6QXX0-F1
#
_cell.length_a   1.000
_cell.length_b   1.000
_cell.length_c   1.000
_cell.angle_alpha   90.00
_cell.angle_beta   90.00
_cell.angle_gamma   90.00
#
_symmetry.space_group_name_H-M   'P 1'
#
loop_
_entity.id
_entity.type
_entity.pdbx_description
1 polymer ?
#
loop_
_entity_poly.entity_id
_entity_poly.type
_entity_poly.pdbx_seq_one_letter_code
_entity_poly.pdbx_strand_id
1 'polypeptide(L)'
;MCKENMIPDMIASAETMLVRWKSHEKGKEMEVYEEFRLFTSEVIARTAFGSSYVEGKNIFDMLMKLSLLKNDFKLKFPGFRYTYLYSYTLVW
;
A
#
# COMPACT_ATOMS: atom_id res chain seq x y z
N MET A 1 -10.47 -9.82 6.75
CA MET A 1 -9.84 -10.71 7.74
C MET A 1 -9.07 -9.82 8.70
N CYS A 2 -9.64 -9.53 9.87
CA CYS A 2 -9.02 -8.63 10.85
C CYS A 2 -7.89 -9.39 11.55
N LYS A 3 -6.62 -9.03 11.29
CA LYS A 3 -5.49 -9.59 12.02
C LYS A 3 -5.55 -9.10 13.46
N GLU A 4 -5.88 -9.97 14.42
CA GLU A 4 -5.87 -9.65 15.86
C GLU A 4 -4.44 -9.43 16.44
N ASN A 5 -3.39 -9.40 15.61
CA ASN A 5 -1.99 -9.37 16.03
C ASN A 5 -1.26 -8.08 15.61
N MET A 6 -1.87 -6.91 15.79
CA MET A 6 -1.21 -5.63 15.45
C MET A 6 0.01 -5.35 16.33
N ILE A 7 -0.08 -5.65 17.63
CA ILE A 7 1.01 -5.39 18.58
C ILE A 7 2.27 -6.22 18.23
N PRO A 8 2.19 -7.54 17.99
CA PRO A 8 3.34 -8.32 17.51
C PRO A 8 3.97 -7.78 16.22
N ASP A 9 3.16 -7.38 15.24
CA ASP A 9 3.64 -6.83 13.97
C ASP A 9 4.37 -5.48 14.17
N MET A 10 3.92 -4.66 15.12
CA MET A 10 4.61 -3.43 15.53
C MET A 10 5.95 -3.70 16.21
N ILE A 11 6.01 -4.70 17.10
CA ILE A 11 7.26 -5.10 17.78
C ILE A 11 8.29 -5.55 16.74
N ALA A 12 7.91 -6.46 15.83
CA ALA A 12 8.79 -6.93 14.76
C ALA A 12 9.27 -5.79 13.83
N SER A 13 8.40 -4.80 13.57
CA SER A 13 8.78 -3.60 12.81
C SER A 13 9.83 -2.77 13.56
N ALA A 14 9.70 -2.63 14.88
CA ALA A 14 10.64 -1.88 15.71
C ALA A 14 11.99 -2.59 15.82
N GLU A 15 12.00 -3.91 15.93
CA GLU A 15 13.22 -4.73 15.88
C GLU A 15 13.97 -4.50 14.56
N THR A 16 13.26 -4.49 13.43
CA THR A 16 13.84 -4.23 12.10
C THR A 16 14.43 -2.81 12.00
N MET A 17 13.82 -1.82 12.64
CA MET A 17 14.36 -0.46 12.75
C MET A 17 15.65 -0.45 13.59
N LEU A 18 15.65 -1.08 14.77
CA LEU A 18 16.81 -1.14 15.66
C LEU A 18 18.02 -1.85 15.02
N VAL A 19 17.79 -2.90 14.24
CA VAL A 19 18.86 -3.58 13.48
C VAL A 19 19.53 -2.60 12.49
N ARG A 20 18.74 -1.80 11.77
CA ARG A 20 19.26 -0.77 10.86
C ARG A 20 20.04 0.31 11.59
N TRP A 21 19.53 0.78 12.72
CA TRP A 21 20.22 1.80 13.52
C TRP A 21 21.55 1.31 14.09
N LYS A 22 21.64 0.03 14.49
CA LYS A 22 22.90 -0.58 14.91
C LYS A 22 23.93 -0.64 13.78
N SER A 23 23.48 -0.78 12.54
CA SER A 23 24.35 -0.74 11.35
C SER A 23 24.72 0.68 10.91
N HIS A 24 24.13 1.72 11.54
CA HIS A 24 24.43 3.11 11.21
C HIS A 24 25.84 3.49 11.70
N GLU A 25 26.52 4.32 10.93
CA GLU A 25 27.88 4.74 11.23
C GLU A 25 27.91 5.60 12.50
N LYS A 26 28.81 5.27 13.42
CA LYS A 26 28.89 5.93 14.73
C LYS A 26 29.31 7.40 14.54
N GLY A 27 28.44 8.32 14.91
CA GLY A 27 28.68 9.77 14.82
C GLY A 27 28.11 10.44 13.57
N LYS A 28 27.45 9.68 12.68
CA LYS A 28 26.70 10.25 11.57
C LYS A 28 25.31 10.69 12.04
N GLU A 29 24.88 11.87 11.63
CA GLU A 29 23.53 12.36 11.89
C GLU A 29 22.52 11.49 11.14
N MET A 30 21.45 11.11 11.84
CA MET A 30 20.37 10.30 11.31
C MET A 30 19.13 11.16 11.11
N GLU A 31 18.54 11.08 9.93
CA GLU A 31 17.27 11.75 9.64
C GLU A 31 16.13 10.96 10.29
N VAL A 32 15.72 11.39 11.49
CA VAL A 32 14.67 10.74 12.29
C VAL A 32 13.34 10.65 11.53
N TYR A 33 13.04 11.64 10.68
CA TYR A 33 11.81 11.67 9.90
C TYR A 33 11.70 10.48 8.94
N GLU A 34 12.76 10.19 8.17
CA GLU A 34 12.75 9.07 7.23
C GLU A 34 12.70 7.72 7.94
N GLU A 35 13.36 7.58 9.08
CA GLU A 35 13.29 6.36 9.91
C GLU A 35 11.87 6.11 10.43
N PHE A 36 11.17 7.15 10.91
CA PHE A 36 9.78 7.03 11.35
C PHE A 36 8.82 6.69 10.20
N ARG A 37 9.03 7.31 9.03
CA ARG A 37 8.24 7.02 7.83
C ARG A 37 8.42 5.57 7.39
N LEU A 38 9.66 5.07 7.43
CA LEU A 38 9.99 3.69 7.09
C LEU A 38 9.45 2.68 8.10
N PHE A 39 9.54 2.99 9.40
CA PHE A 39 8.94 2.20 10.48
C PHE A 39 7.43 2.09 10.31
N THR A 40 6.73 3.21 10.10
CA THR A 40 5.28 3.22 9.89
C THR A 40 4.88 2.40 8.67
N SER A 41 5.68 2.46 7.60
CA SER A 41 5.46 1.68 6.38
C SER A 41 5.59 0.17 6.62
N GLU A 42 6.58 -0.27 7.42
CA GLU A 42 6.71 -1.66 7.87
C GLU A 42 5.51 -2.11 8.73
N VAL A 43 5.06 -1.27 9.66
CA VAL A 43 3.88 -1.58 10.51
C VAL A 43 2.64 -1.79 9.65
N ILE A 44 2.34 -0.87 8.73
CA ILE A 44 1.19 -0.99 7.84
C ILE A 44 1.32 -2.23 6.95
N ALA A 45 2.50 -2.47 6.38
CA ALA A 45 2.74 -3.62 5.52
C ALA A 45 2.45 -4.94 6.24
N ARG A 46 3.01 -5.12 7.44
CA ARG A 46 2.84 -6.35 8.23
C ARG A 46 1.41 -6.49 8.73
N THR A 47 0.79 -5.42 9.23
CA THR A 47 -0.57 -5.48 9.78
C THR A 47 -1.65 -5.66 8.72
N ALA A 48 -1.57 -4.94 7.59
CA ALA A 48 -2.58 -5.00 6.54
C ALA A 48 -2.39 -6.16 5.57
N PHE A 49 -1.13 -6.52 5.25
CA PHE A 49 -0.81 -7.50 4.20
C PHE A 49 -0.13 -8.76 4.73
N GLY A 50 0.41 -8.74 5.96
CA GLY A 50 1.13 -9.88 6.52
C GLY A 50 2.55 -10.07 5.99
N SER A 51 3.06 -9.12 5.21
CA SER A 51 4.41 -9.13 4.65
C SER A 51 5.21 -7.93 5.14
N SER A 52 6.52 -7.95 4.93
CA SER A 52 7.35 -6.74 5.12
C SER A 52 6.99 -5.66 4.10
N TYR A 53 7.39 -4.42 4.37
CA TYR A 53 7.21 -3.31 3.43
C TYR A 53 8.00 -3.55 2.14
N VAL A 54 9.21 -4.10 2.25
CA VAL A 54 10.07 -4.40 1.09
C VAL A 54 9.43 -5.45 0.17
N GLU A 55 8.87 -6.52 0.74
CA GLU A 55 8.15 -7.55 -0.01
C GLU A 55 6.87 -6.98 -0.66
N GLY A 56 6.14 -6.14 0.07
CA GLY A 56 4.89 -5.53 -0.40
C GLY A 56 5.08 -4.43 -1.43
N LYS A 57 6.24 -3.76 -1.47
CA LYS A 57 6.51 -2.62 -2.35
C LYS A 57 6.32 -2.95 -3.82
N ASN A 58 6.84 -4.08 -4.29
CA ASN A 58 6.69 -4.50 -5.68
C ASN A 58 5.23 -4.74 -6.06
N ILE A 59 4.44 -5.32 -5.15
CA ILE A 59 3.00 -5.54 -5.34
C ILE A 59 2.28 -4.19 -5.42
N PHE A 60 2.60 -3.27 -4.53
CA PHE A 60 2.00 -1.93 -4.52
C PHE A 60 2.32 -1.14 -5.78
N ASP A 61 3.59 -1.16 -6.22
CA ASP A 61 4.03 -0.49 -7.45
C ASP A 61 3.34 -1.10 -8.69
N MET A 62 3.17 -2.42 -8.72
CA MET A 62 2.47 -3.11 -9.81
C MET A 62 0.96 -2.79 -9.79
N LEU A 63 0.32 -2.79 -8.62
CA LEU A 63 -1.08 -2.40 -8.46
C LEU A 63 -1.32 -0.94 -8.87
N MET A 64 -0.41 -0.03 -8.52
CA MET A 64 -0.47 1.37 -8.93
C MET A 64 -0.35 1.53 -10.45
N LYS A 65 0.61 0.84 -11.08
CA LYS A 65 0.74 0.83 -12.54
C LYS A 65 -0.52 0.29 -13.23
N LEU A 66 -1.09 -0.80 -12.72
CA LEU A 66 -2.36 -1.35 -13.23
C LEU A 66 -3.54 -0.40 -13.03
N SER A 67 -3.60 0.31 -11.91
CA SER A 67 -4.63 1.31 -11.62
C SER A 67 -4.58 2.50 -12.60
N LEU A 68 -3.38 2.99 -12.91
CA LEU A 68 -3.18 4.03 -13.93
C LEU A 68 -3.64 3.56 -15.31
N LEU A 69 -3.20 2.38 -15.75
CA LEU A 69 -3.62 1.81 -17.04
C LEU A 69 -5.15 1.58 -17.13
N LYS A 70 -5.80 1.18 -16.03
CA LYS A 70 -7.26 1.06 -15.98
C LYS A 70 -7.99 2.40 -16.06
N ASN A 71 -7.41 3.47 -15.52
CA ASN A 71 -7.98 4.81 -15.66
C ASN A 71 -7.78 5.38 -17.07
N ASP A 72 -6.66 5.08 -17.73
CA ASP A 72 -6.44 5.43 -19.13
C ASP A 72 -7.37 4.63 -20.06
N PHE A 73 -7.73 3.39 -19.73
CA PHE A 73 -8.77 2.62 -20.43
C PHE A 73 -10.21 3.16 -20.23
N LYS A 74 -10.40 4.20 -19.40
CA LYS A 74 -11.63 5.02 -19.44
C LYS A 74 -11.60 6.07 -20.57
N LEU A 75 -10.67 5.95 -21.52
CA LEU A 75 -10.74 6.58 -22.83
C LEU A 75 -11.94 6.00 -23.59
N LYS A 76 -13.07 6.72 -23.45
CA LYS A 76 -14.20 6.83 -24.38
C LYS A 76 -14.08 5.88 -25.57
N PHE A 77 -14.72 4.71 -25.49
CA PHE A 77 -15.08 3.97 -26.68
C PHE A 77 -16.04 4.86 -27.50
N PRO A 78 -15.66 5.36 -28.68
CA PRO A 78 -16.60 6.02 -29.56
C PRO A 78 -17.45 4.92 -30.20
N GLY A 79 -18.55 4.53 -29.55
CA GLY A 79 -19.42 3.50 -30.10
C GLY A 79 -20.42 2.82 -29.15
N PHE A 80 -20.24 2.88 -27.82
CA PHE A 80 -21.22 2.28 -26.92
C PHE A 80 -22.33 3.28 -26.56
N ARG A 81 -23.46 3.15 -27.27
CA ARG A 81 -24.71 3.82 -26.90
C ARG A 81 -25.16 3.32 -25.53
N TYR A 82 -25.42 4.25 -24.62
CA TYR A 82 -25.96 4.01 -23.29
C TYR A 82 -27.36 3.35 -23.37
N THR A 83 -27.45 2.03 -23.30
CA THR A 83 -28.74 1.33 -23.17
C THR A 83 -29.05 0.92 -21.72
N TYR A 84 -28.10 1.05 -20.79
CA TYR A 84 -28.32 0.68 -19.38
C TYR A 84 -29.08 1.71 -18.53
N LEU A 85 -29.50 2.85 -19.11
CA LEU A 85 -30.31 3.85 -18.40
C LEU A 85 -31.83 3.72 -18.67
N TYR A 86 -32.27 2.81 -19.55
CA TYR A 86 -33.69 2.61 -19.87
C TYR A 86 -34.37 1.43 -19.15
N SER A 87 -33.63 0.63 -18.36
CA SER A 87 -34.25 -0.48 -17.61
C SER A 87 -34.89 -0.05 -16.28
N TYR A 88 -34.65 1.19 -15.81
CA TYR A 88 -35.21 1.69 -14.54
C TYR A 88 -36.41 2.63 -14.72
N THR A 89 -36.94 2.80 -15.94
CA THR A 89 -38.14 3.62 -16.22
C THR A 89 -39.29 2.84 -16.85
N LEU A 90 -39.24 1.50 -16.85
CA LEU A 90 -40.33 0.62 -17.32
C LEU A 90 -40.54 -0.60 -16.44
N VAL A 91 -40.32 -0.47 -15.13
CA VAL A 91 -41.05 -1.25 -14.10
C VAL A 91 -41.24 -0.30 -12.91
N TRP A 92 -42.47 0.21 -12.80
CA TRP A 92 -43.04 1.26 -11.92
C TRP A 92 -42.98 2.68 -12.47
#